data_AF-A0YW04-F1
#
_entry.id   AF-A0YW04-F1
#
_cell.length_a   1.000
_cell.length_b   1.000
_cell.length_c   1.000
_cell.angle_alpha   90.00
_cell.angle_beta   90.00
_cell.angle_gamma   90.00
#
_symmetry.space_group_name_H-M   'P 1'
#
loop_
_entity.id
_entity.type
_entity.pdbx_description
1 polymer ?
#
loop_
_entity_poly.entity_id
_entity_poly.type
_entity_poly.pdbx_seq_one_letter_code
_entity_poly.pdbx_strand_id
1 'polypeptide(L)'
;MGSPGGGRSRDEPKTTQLTEEQVANITQDKEVKAALGRPIKRIIRDKQDKIILNVGDLITHKAVLRAREIGVLDVLLNSVYRRPSQPSIES
;
A
#
# COMPACT_ATOMS: atom_id res chain seq x y z
N MET A 1 6.74 -58.00 20.36
CA MET A 1 5.56 -57.10 20.31
C MET A 1 5.96 -55.79 20.97
N GLY A 2 6.22 -54.76 20.17
CA GLY A 2 6.62 -53.44 20.65
C GLY A 2 6.79 -52.53 19.45
N SER A 3 5.69 -51.99 18.95
CA SER A 3 5.65 -50.92 17.94
C SER A 3 4.57 -49.92 18.39
N PRO A 4 4.50 -48.71 17.81
CA PRO A 4 5.50 -47.66 17.70
C PRO A 4 4.86 -46.28 18.03
N GLY A 5 5.61 -45.18 17.97
CA GLY A 5 5.03 -43.82 17.97
C GLY A 5 5.97 -42.85 18.65
N GLY A 6 6.59 -41.91 17.96
CA GLY A 6 5.94 -40.96 17.06
C GLY A 6 6.26 -39.58 17.61
N GLY A 7 7.55 -39.23 17.62
CA GLY A 7 8.02 -37.89 17.94
C GLY A 7 7.62 -36.97 16.81
N ARG A 8 6.42 -36.39 16.91
CA ARG A 8 5.98 -35.31 16.04
C ARG A 8 6.90 -34.13 16.29
N SER A 9 7.79 -33.85 15.33
CA SER A 9 8.41 -32.54 15.18
C SER A 9 7.27 -31.54 15.13
N ARG A 10 7.08 -30.83 16.24
CA ARG A 10 6.13 -29.73 16.33
C ARG A 10 6.84 -28.57 15.68
N ASP A 11 6.68 -28.43 14.37
CA ASP A 11 7.06 -27.23 13.66
C ASP A 11 6.38 -26.05 14.35
N GLU A 12 7.21 -25.27 15.02
CA GLU A 12 6.85 -24.05 15.71
C GLU A 12 6.21 -23.09 14.69
N PRO A 13 4.98 -22.58 14.92
CA PRO A 13 4.41 -21.60 14.01
C PRO A 13 5.27 -20.33 14.13
N LYS A 14 6.13 -20.11 13.13
CA LYS A 14 6.86 -18.87 12.90
C LYS A 14 5.85 -17.73 12.86
N THR A 15 5.62 -17.11 14.01
CA THR A 15 4.87 -15.85 14.12
C THR A 15 5.75 -14.81 13.48
N THR A 16 5.56 -14.61 12.18
CA THR A 16 6.18 -13.53 11.42
C THR A 16 5.62 -12.22 11.97
N GLN A 17 6.26 -11.69 12.99
CA GLN A 17 6.03 -10.33 13.47
C GLN A 17 6.52 -9.39 12.37
N LEU A 18 5.59 -9.00 11.49
CA LEU A 18 5.81 -8.00 10.46
C LEU A 18 6.16 -6.70 11.20
N THR A 19 7.42 -6.24 11.09
CA THR A 19 7.84 -4.96 11.68
C THR A 19 6.97 -3.82 11.15
N GLU A 20 6.81 -2.74 11.92
CA GLU A 20 5.96 -1.59 11.57
C GLU A 20 6.30 -1.00 10.18
N GLU A 21 7.59 -1.03 9.80
CA GLU A 21 8.05 -0.67 8.45
C GLU A 21 7.54 -1.63 7.36
N GLN A 22 7.46 -2.93 7.63
CA GLN A 22 6.89 -3.91 6.69
C GLN A 22 5.38 -3.70 6.53
N VAL A 23 4.66 -3.40 7.62
CA VAL A 23 3.22 -3.10 7.57
C VAL A 23 2.94 -1.80 6.79
N ALA A 24 3.77 -0.77 6.97
CA ALA A 24 3.67 0.48 6.21
C ALA A 24 3.88 0.24 4.70
N ASN A 25 4.91 -0.52 4.33
CA ASN A 25 5.17 -0.86 2.93
C ASN A 25 4.04 -1.69 2.30
N ILE A 26 3.49 -2.67 3.03
CA ILE A 26 2.37 -3.51 2.55
C ILE A 26 1.09 -2.67 2.34
N THR A 27 0.83 -1.71 3.23
CA THR A 27 -0.36 -0.85 3.15
C THR A 27 -0.26 0.10 1.95
N GLN A 28 0.90 0.71 1.74
CA GLN A 28 1.12 1.59 0.60
C GLN A 28 0.99 0.88 -0.75
N ASP A 29 1.45 -0.38 -0.86
CA ASP A 29 1.32 -1.16 -2.10
C ASP A 29 -0.16 -1.46 -2.43
N LYS A 30 -0.97 -1.78 -1.42
CA LYS A 30 -2.42 -1.98 -1.59
C LYS A 30 -3.12 -0.71 -2.06
N GLU A 31 -2.77 0.44 -1.49
CA GLU A 31 -3.35 1.73 -1.87
C GLU A 31 -2.94 2.14 -3.28
N VAL A 32 -1.68 1.93 -3.65
CA VAL A 32 -1.20 2.11 -5.02
C VAL A 32 -1.98 1.24 -5.99
N LYS A 33 -2.11 -0.07 -5.71
CA LYS A 33 -2.87 -0.99 -6.56
C LYS A 33 -4.33 -0.58 -6.71
N ALA A 34 -4.95 -0.10 -5.63
CA ALA A 34 -6.32 0.39 -5.66
C ALA A 34 -6.48 1.69 -6.46
N ALA A 35 -5.44 2.55 -6.46
CA ALA A 35 -5.42 3.83 -7.15
C ALA A 35 -5.14 3.73 -8.65
N LEU A 36 -4.37 2.72 -9.10
CA LEU A 36 -4.03 2.53 -10.50
C LEU A 36 -5.29 2.46 -11.39
N GLY A 37 -5.23 3.14 -12.53
CA GLY A 37 -6.32 3.23 -13.51
C GLY A 37 -7.47 4.15 -13.09
N ARG A 38 -7.41 4.79 -11.91
CA ARG A 38 -8.41 5.78 -11.50
C ARG A 38 -7.99 7.19 -11.94
N PRO A 39 -8.95 8.04 -12.35
CA PRO A 39 -8.66 9.44 -12.62
C PRO A 39 -8.41 10.21 -11.32
N ILE A 40 -7.45 11.14 -11.37
CA ILE A 40 -7.21 12.06 -10.27
C ILE A 40 -8.26 13.18 -10.23
N LYS A 41 -8.57 13.67 -9.04
CA LYS A 41 -9.58 14.73 -8.84
C LYS A 41 -9.01 16.12 -8.65
N ARG A 42 -7.72 16.21 -8.35
CA ARG A 42 -7.02 17.47 -8.06
C ARG A 42 -5.64 17.46 -8.68
N ILE A 43 -5.17 18.65 -9.03
CA ILE A 43 -3.83 18.84 -9.59
C ILE A 43 -2.80 18.41 -8.54
N ILE A 44 -1.84 17.60 -8.96
CA ILE A 44 -0.67 17.22 -8.16
C ILE A 44 0.49 18.11 -8.57
N ARG A 45 1.12 18.73 -7.58
CA ARG A 45 2.27 19.62 -7.78
C ARG A 45 3.48 19.15 -6.97
N ASP A 46 4.67 19.45 -7.47
CA ASP A 46 5.94 19.31 -6.77
C ASP A 46 6.16 20.50 -5.81
N LYS A 47 7.14 20.39 -4.92
CA LYS A 47 7.66 21.47 -4.06
C LYS A 47 8.09 22.72 -4.83
N GLN A 48 8.39 22.60 -6.12
CA GLN A 48 8.70 23.71 -7.03
C GLN A 48 7.45 24.29 -7.74
N ASP A 49 6.24 23.94 -7.27
CA ASP A 49 4.93 24.29 -7.86
C ASP A 49 4.71 23.79 -9.31
N LYS A 50 5.56 22.88 -9.79
CA LYS A 50 5.40 22.26 -11.11
C LYS A 50 4.27 21.24 -11.09
N ILE A 51 3.37 21.33 -12.07
CA ILE A 51 2.29 20.35 -12.26
C ILE A 51 2.88 19.01 -12.70
N ILE A 52 2.54 17.95 -11.99
CA ILE A 52 2.95 16.56 -12.30
C ILE A 52 1.79 15.79 -12.95
N LEU A 53 0.57 16.01 -12.46
CA LEU A 53 -0.66 15.41 -12.97
C LEU A 53 -1.81 16.42 -12.90
N ASN A 54 -2.66 16.43 -13.92
CA ASN A 54 -3.85 17.27 -14.03
C ASN A 54 -5.14 16.53 -13.71
N VAL A 55 -6.16 17.26 -13.26
CA VAL A 55 -7.49 16.69 -13.00
C VAL A 55 -7.98 15.90 -14.21
N GLY A 56 -8.44 14.66 -13.97
CA GLY A 56 -8.87 13.73 -15.02
C GLY A 56 -7.78 12.77 -15.50
N ASP A 57 -6.50 13.06 -15.25
CA ASP A 57 -5.41 12.15 -15.62
C ASP A 57 -5.50 10.83 -14.86
N LEU A 58 -5.19 9.73 -15.56
CA LEU A 58 -5.18 8.41 -14.95
C LEU A 58 -3.93 8.17 -14.11
N ILE A 59 -4.11 7.52 -12.98
CA ILE A 59 -3.01 7.06 -12.15
C ILE A 59 -2.37 5.84 -12.82
N THR A 60 -1.14 6.02 -13.28
CA THR A 60 -0.34 4.98 -13.91
C THR A 60 0.85 4.60 -13.03
N HIS A 61 1.49 3.47 -13.32
CA HIS A 61 2.74 3.09 -12.66
C HIS A 61 3.82 4.17 -12.77
N LYS A 62 3.92 4.84 -13.93
CA LYS A 62 4.84 5.97 -14.15
C LYS A 62 4.53 7.15 -13.23
N ALA A 63 3.25 7.47 -13.07
CA ALA A 63 2.80 8.55 -12.18
C ALA A 63 3.13 8.25 -10.71
N VAL A 64 2.90 7.01 -10.28
CA VAL A 64 3.22 6.55 -8.92
C VAL A 64 4.73 6.58 -8.66
N LEU A 65 5.55 6.10 -9.60
CA LEU A 65 7.00 6.12 -9.47
C LEU A 65 7.51 7.55 -9.33
N ARG A 66 7.05 8.46 -10.21
CA ARG A 66 7.40 9.87 -10.16
C ARG A 66 6.96 10.52 -8.84
N ALA A 67 5.77 10.20 -8.35
CA ALA A 67 5.28 10.70 -7.08
C ALA A 67 6.10 10.18 -5.87
N ARG A 68 6.66 8.96 -5.95
CA ARG A 68 7.60 8.43 -4.96
C ARG A 68 8.93 9.18 -4.98
N GLU A 69 9.50 9.39 -6.17
CA GLU A 69 10.80 10.08 -6.34
C GLU A 69 10.79 11.50 -5.78
N ILE A 70 9.67 12.21 -5.93
CA ILE A 70 9.51 13.59 -5.45
C ILE A 70 8.82 13.69 -4.07
N GLY A 71 8.46 12.55 -3.47
CA GLY A 71 7.89 12.48 -2.12
C GLY A 71 6.45 12.99 -1.97
N VAL A 72 5.64 12.94 -3.05
CA VAL A 72 4.22 13.36 -3.05
C VAL A 72 3.25 12.19 -3.24
N LEU A 73 3.70 10.95 -3.04
CA LEU A 73 2.87 9.76 -3.19
C LEU A 73 1.60 9.82 -2.32
N ASP A 74 1.72 10.28 -1.08
CA ASP A 74 0.57 10.40 -0.17
C ASP A 74 -0.52 11.33 -0.74
N VAL A 75 -0.09 12.49 -1.27
CA VAL A 75 -0.98 13.46 -1.93
C VAL A 75 -1.65 12.84 -3.15
N LEU A 76 -0.91 12.06 -3.94
CA LEU A 76 -1.46 11.32 -5.08
C LEU A 76 -2.54 10.34 -4.66
N LEU A 77 -2.28 9.52 -3.63
CA LEU A 77 -3.21 8.50 -3.13
C LEU A 77 -4.46 9.10 -2.49
N ASN A 78 -4.31 10.26 -1.81
CA ASN A 78 -5.44 11.01 -1.25
C ASN A 78 -6.30 11.70 -2.35
N SER A 79 -5.73 11.93 -3.52
CA SER A 79 -6.43 12.58 -4.65
C SER A 79 -7.40 11.65 -5.38
N VAL A 80 -7.47 10.38 -4.98
CA VAL A 80 -8.30 9.34 -5.58
C VAL A 80 -9.67 9.28 -4.91
N TYR A 81 -10.70 8.86 -5.64
CA TYR A 81 -11.93 8.35 -5.00
C TYR A 81 -11.59 7.10 -4.17
N ARG A 82 -11.18 7.30 -2.91
CA ARG A 82 -11.21 6.25 -1.90
C ARG A 82 -12.63 6.23 -1.34
N ARG A 83 -13.39 5.15 -1.54
CA ARG A 83 -14.45 4.86 -0.56
C ARG A 83 -13.72 4.68 0.77
N PRO A 84 -14.11 5.37 1.85
CA PRO A 84 -13.49 5.14 3.14
C PRO A 84 -13.59 3.64 3.42
N SER A 85 -12.46 2.95 3.30
CA SER A 85 -12.31 1.61 3.80
C SER A 85 -12.28 1.85 5.30
N GLN A 86 -13.42 1.65 5.96
CA GLN A 86 -13.52 1.87 7.40
C GLN A 86 -12.32 1.20 8.06
N PRO A 87 -11.49 1.93 8.83
CA PRO A 87 -10.58 1.27 9.74
C PRO A 87 -11.48 0.58 10.78
N SER A 88 -11.73 -0.71 10.61
CA SER A 88 -12.29 -1.56 11.66
C SER A 88 -11.23 -1.68 12.75
N ILE A 89 -11.12 -0.65 13.58
CA ILE A 89 -10.53 -0.75 14.91
C ILE A 89 -11.73 -0.86 15.85
N GLU A 90 -12.27 -2.07 15.99
CA GLU A 90 -13.11 -2.39 17.15
C GLU A 90 -12.16 -2.68 18.33
N SER A 91 -12.45 -2.02 19.46
CA SER A 91 -11.68 -2.04 20.72
C SER A 91 -12.02 -3.25 21.57
#